data_AF-A0A453LAC6-F1
#
_entry.id   AF-A0A453LAC6-F1
#
_cell.length_a   1.000
_cell.length_b   1.000
_cell.length_c   1.000
_cell.angle_alpha   90.00
_cell.angle_beta   90.00
_cell.angle_gamma   90.00
#
_symmetry.space_group_name_H-M   'P 1'
#
loop_
_entity.id
_entity.type
_entity.pdbx_description
1 polymer ?
#
loop_
_entity_poly.entity_id
_entity_poly.type
_entity_poly.pdbx_seq_one_letter_code
_entity_poly.pdbx_strand_id
1 'polypeptide(L)'
;DPAADITTGEVETAPWSLRKLLEHLKLNYGNPTVWIHENGYADAPGTRSKAEEEEDDEDRVEFLQDYMETLYLSIRNGSNARGYFVWSFLDVFEFLVGYRLRFGLCGVDMGDAARTRYLRSSARWYSGFLGGGELRPAARPQKSYVQ
;
A
#
# COMPACT_ATOMS: atom_id res chain seq x y z
N ASP A 1 19.92 2.84 -11.18
CA ASP A 1 20.89 1.83 -10.66
C ASP A 1 20.13 1.21 -9.53
N PRO A 2 19.78 -0.08 -9.61
CA PRO A 2 18.76 -0.65 -8.72
C PRO A 2 19.09 -0.45 -7.24
N ALA A 3 20.37 -0.37 -6.86
CA ALA A 3 20.75 -0.08 -5.48
C ALA A 3 20.49 1.39 -5.09
N ALA A 4 20.81 2.33 -5.98
CA ALA A 4 20.53 3.75 -5.77
C ALA A 4 19.02 4.00 -5.65
N ASP A 5 18.23 3.43 -6.57
CA ASP A 5 16.77 3.61 -6.67
C ASP A 5 16.07 3.07 -5.39
N ILE A 6 16.54 1.95 -4.83
CA ILE A 6 16.07 1.40 -3.55
C ILE A 6 16.36 2.36 -2.39
N THR A 7 17.53 3.00 -2.37
CA THR A 7 17.92 3.90 -1.27
C THR A 7 17.29 5.29 -1.35
N THR A 8 16.85 5.72 -2.53
CA THR A 8 16.10 6.98 -2.73
C THR A 8 14.60 6.79 -2.53
N GLY A 9 14.11 5.54 -2.57
CA GLY A 9 12.68 5.24 -2.46
C GLY A 9 11.93 5.44 -3.78
N GLU A 10 12.65 5.62 -4.89
CA GLU A 10 12.08 5.66 -6.22
C GLU A 10 11.75 4.24 -6.68
N VAL A 11 10.63 3.72 -6.18
CA VAL A 11 10.11 2.40 -6.57
C VAL A 11 9.03 2.60 -7.62
N GLU A 12 9.28 2.13 -8.84
CA GLU A 12 8.27 2.11 -9.90
C GLU A 12 7.09 1.21 -9.48
N THR A 13 5.88 1.77 -9.55
CA THR A 13 4.64 1.00 -9.35
C THR A 13 4.30 0.23 -10.62
N ALA A 14 4.29 -1.09 -10.56
CA ALA A 14 4.02 -1.94 -11.71
C ALA A 14 2.99 -3.03 -11.38
N PRO A 15 1.69 -2.71 -11.23
CA PRO A 15 0.65 -3.70 -10.89
C PRO A 15 0.65 -4.90 -11.85
N TRP A 16 0.86 -4.65 -13.15
CA TRP A 16 0.95 -5.70 -14.18
C TRP A 16 2.04 -6.76 -13.90
N SER A 17 3.08 -6.43 -13.12
CA SER A 17 4.16 -7.36 -12.76
C SER A 17 3.65 -8.48 -11.85
N LEU A 18 2.73 -8.18 -10.91
CA LEU A 18 2.12 -9.18 -10.04
C LEU A 18 1.32 -10.20 -10.86
N ARG A 19 0.55 -9.74 -11.86
CA ARG A 19 -0.18 -10.64 -12.77
C ARG A 19 0.78 -11.56 -13.52
N LYS A 20 1.89 -11.02 -14.06
CA LYS A 20 2.89 -11.82 -14.77
C LYS A 20 3.54 -12.85 -13.84
N LEU A 21 3.86 -12.47 -12.60
CA LEU A 21 4.42 -13.37 -11.59
C LEU A 21 3.44 -14.52 -11.28
N LEU A 22 2.18 -14.20 -10.99
CA LEU A 22 1.16 -15.21 -10.69
C LEU A 22 0.88 -16.14 -11.89
N GLU A 23 0.87 -15.59 -13.10
CA GLU A 23 0.73 -16.39 -14.33
C GLU A 23 1.95 -17.31 -14.54
N HIS A 24 3.15 -16.81 -14.28
CA HIS A 24 4.38 -17.60 -14.36
C HIS A 24 4.37 -18.77 -13.36
N LEU A 25 3.98 -18.51 -12.10
CA LEU A 25 3.80 -19.55 -11.08
C LEU A 25 2.75 -20.59 -11.49
N LYS A 26 1.63 -20.12 -12.07
CA LYS A 26 0.57 -20.99 -12.59
C LYS A 26 1.06 -21.93 -13.68
N LEU A 27 1.70 -21.39 -14.71
CA LEU A 27 2.08 -22.14 -15.92
C LEU A 27 3.29 -23.03 -15.72
N ASN A 28 4.27 -22.59 -14.91
CA ASN A 28 5.58 -23.26 -14.83
C ASN A 28 5.77 -24.09 -13.56
N TYR A 29 4.93 -23.91 -12.54
CA TYR A 29 5.10 -24.58 -11.23
C TYR A 29 3.83 -25.32 -10.77
N GLY A 30 2.91 -25.62 -11.70
CA GLY A 30 1.71 -26.41 -11.39
C GLY A 30 0.67 -25.67 -10.54
N ASN A 31 0.63 -24.33 -10.62
CA ASN A 31 -0.32 -23.48 -9.91
C ASN A 31 -0.36 -23.72 -8.38
N PRO A 32 0.78 -23.54 -7.69
CA PRO A 32 0.85 -23.74 -6.26
C PRO A 32 -0.05 -22.74 -5.54
N THR A 33 -0.42 -23.06 -4.30
CA THR A 33 -1.10 -22.09 -3.44
C THR A 33 -0.16 -20.92 -3.14
N VAL A 34 -0.60 -19.69 -3.42
CA VAL A 34 0.21 -18.48 -3.21
C VAL A 34 -0.43 -17.58 -2.15
N TRP A 35 0.39 -17.11 -1.23
CA TRP A 35 0.07 -16.05 -0.27
C TRP A 35 1.02 -14.88 -0.52
N ILE A 36 0.48 -13.69 -0.80
CA ILE A 36 1.30 -12.48 -0.95
C ILE A 36 1.57 -11.96 0.45
N HIS A 37 2.75 -12.26 0.99
CA HIS A 37 3.14 -11.88 2.34
C HIS A 37 3.43 -10.38 2.51
N GLU A 38 3.89 -9.72 1.44
CA GLU A 38 4.22 -8.30 1.47
C GLU A 38 3.95 -7.67 0.11
N ASN A 39 3.22 -6.56 0.12
CA ASN A 39 3.12 -5.61 -0.98
C ASN A 39 2.70 -4.27 -0.41
N GLY A 40 3.37 -3.18 -0.83
CA GLY A 40 3.27 -1.90 -0.13
C GLY A 40 3.79 -0.74 -0.95
N TYR A 41 3.41 0.47 -0.51
CA TYR A 41 3.82 1.74 -1.10
C TYR A 41 4.49 2.61 -0.04
N ALA A 42 5.71 3.06 -0.35
CA ALA A 42 6.47 3.97 0.49
C ALA A 42 6.10 5.42 0.19
N ASP A 43 5.71 6.16 1.23
CA ASP A 43 5.77 7.61 1.16
C ASP A 43 7.14 8.07 1.64
N ALA A 44 7.77 8.96 0.87
CA ALA A 44 8.87 9.77 1.37
C ALA A 44 8.30 10.97 2.14
N PRO A 45 8.86 11.34 3.30
CA PRO A 45 8.50 12.58 3.99
C PRO A 45 8.85 13.75 3.07
N GLY A 46 7.82 14.42 2.56
CA GLY A 46 7.96 15.73 1.92
C GLY A 46 8.09 16.84 2.95
N THR A 47 8.14 18.09 2.51
CA THR A 47 8.06 19.30 3.35
C THR A 47 6.66 19.54 3.94
N ARG A 48 5.82 18.50 4.00
CA ARG A 48 4.42 18.58 4.40
C ARG A 48 4.31 18.61 5.93
N SER A 49 3.34 19.37 6.43
CA SER A 49 3.02 19.45 7.85
C SER A 49 2.41 18.13 8.34
N LYS A 50 2.49 17.85 9.65
CA LYS A 50 1.91 16.65 10.27
C LYS A 50 0.41 16.47 9.96
N ALA A 51 -0.35 17.56 9.84
CA ALA A 51 -1.77 17.54 9.47
C ALA A 51 -1.98 17.10 8.02
N GLU A 52 -1.11 17.53 7.11
CA GLU A 52 -1.13 17.10 5.70
C GLU A 52 -0.69 15.62 5.59
N GLU A 53 0.26 15.16 6.40
CA GLU A 53 0.69 13.75 6.42
C GLU A 53 -0.34 12.79 7.05
N GLU A 54 -1.25 13.30 7.88
CA GLU A 54 -2.34 12.54 8.49
C GLU A 54 -3.52 12.32 7.52
N GLU A 55 -3.72 13.22 6.55
CA GLU A 55 -4.84 13.16 5.59
C GLU A 55 -4.45 12.71 4.16
N ASP A 56 -3.16 12.66 3.80
CA ASP A 56 -2.77 12.65 2.39
C ASP A 56 -1.77 11.53 2.03
N ASP A 57 -2.29 10.30 1.92
CA ASP A 57 -1.60 9.16 1.28
C ASP A 57 -2.44 8.51 0.17
N GLU A 58 -3.11 9.34 -0.63
CA GLU A 58 -3.97 8.88 -1.73
C GLU A 58 -3.18 8.08 -2.79
N ASP A 59 -1.90 8.36 -3.00
CA ASP A 59 -1.05 7.54 -3.87
C ASP A 59 -0.95 6.08 -3.38
N ARG A 60 -0.88 5.88 -2.05
CA ARG A 60 -0.93 4.54 -1.43
C ARG A 60 -2.30 3.90 -1.63
N VAL A 61 -3.39 4.69 -1.56
CA VAL A 61 -4.75 4.20 -1.83
C VAL A 61 -4.83 3.68 -3.27
N GLU A 62 -4.41 4.47 -4.25
CA GLU A 62 -4.41 4.10 -5.67
C GLU A 62 -3.54 2.86 -5.93
N PHE A 63 -2.33 2.83 -5.36
CA PHE A 63 -1.46 1.65 -5.42
C PHE A 63 -2.17 0.38 -4.93
N LEU A 64 -2.78 0.43 -3.75
CA LEU A 64 -3.46 -0.75 -3.20
C LEU A 64 -4.67 -1.14 -4.05
N GLN A 65 -5.43 -0.19 -4.57
CA GLN A 65 -6.56 -0.46 -5.47
C GLN A 65 -6.11 -1.22 -6.73
N ASP A 66 -5.04 -0.76 -7.36
CA ASP A 66 -4.52 -1.36 -8.60
C ASP A 66 -3.97 -2.77 -8.39
N TYR A 67 -3.24 -3.00 -7.29
CA TYR A 67 -2.73 -4.33 -6.97
C TYR A 67 -3.84 -5.30 -6.53
N MET A 68 -4.88 -4.81 -5.84
CA MET A 68 -6.06 -5.61 -5.50
C MET A 68 -6.87 -5.99 -6.74
N GLU A 69 -7.08 -5.06 -7.68
CA GLU A 69 -7.72 -5.36 -8.96
C GLU A 69 -6.92 -6.41 -9.74
N THR A 70 -5.60 -6.22 -9.82
CA THR A 70 -4.69 -7.16 -10.49
C THR A 70 -4.77 -8.55 -9.87
N LEU A 71 -4.75 -8.65 -8.54
CA LEU A 71 -4.88 -9.91 -7.82
C LEU A 71 -6.23 -10.56 -8.10
N TYR A 72 -7.32 -9.80 -8.01
CA TYR A 72 -8.67 -10.28 -8.29
C TYR A 72 -8.79 -10.84 -9.71
N LEU A 73 -8.31 -10.11 -10.72
CA LEU A 73 -8.32 -10.56 -12.11
C LEU A 73 -7.44 -11.80 -12.30
N SER A 74 -6.31 -11.91 -11.58
CA SER A 74 -5.43 -13.09 -11.65
C SER A 74 -6.10 -14.33 -11.04
N ILE A 75 -6.83 -14.18 -9.94
CA ILE A 75 -7.64 -15.25 -9.32
C ILE A 75 -8.76 -15.67 -10.29
N ARG A 76 -9.46 -14.71 -10.90
CA ARG A 76 -10.46 -14.98 -11.95
C ARG A 76 -9.87 -15.72 -13.16
N ASN A 77 -8.58 -15.50 -13.45
CA ASN A 77 -7.82 -16.20 -14.48
C ASN A 77 -7.19 -17.54 -14.02
N GLY A 78 -7.62 -18.07 -12.87
CA GLY A 78 -7.25 -19.39 -12.39
C GLY A 78 -5.96 -19.45 -11.56
N SER A 79 -5.35 -18.31 -11.19
CA SER A 79 -4.27 -18.32 -10.20
C SER A 79 -4.77 -18.84 -8.85
N ASN A 80 -4.01 -19.73 -8.21
CA ASN A 80 -4.30 -20.27 -6.88
C ASN A 80 -3.79 -19.34 -5.74
N ALA A 81 -3.86 -18.02 -5.94
CA ALA A 81 -3.58 -17.04 -4.89
C ALA A 81 -4.73 -17.01 -3.87
N ARG A 82 -4.40 -17.00 -2.57
CA ARG A 82 -5.36 -17.17 -1.47
C ARG A 82 -5.36 -16.06 -0.43
N GLY A 83 -4.36 -15.19 -0.44
CA GLY A 83 -4.32 -14.06 0.47
C GLY A 83 -3.30 -13.01 0.08
N TYR A 84 -3.47 -11.85 0.69
CA TYR A 84 -2.67 -10.66 0.48
C TYR A 84 -2.50 -9.93 1.81
N PHE A 85 -1.26 -9.62 2.15
CA PHE A 85 -0.89 -8.90 3.35
C PHE A 85 -0.20 -7.59 2.93
N VAL A 86 -0.79 -6.46 3.34
CA VAL A 86 -0.23 -5.12 3.08
C VAL A 86 1.04 -4.97 3.91
N TRP A 87 2.13 -4.57 3.25
CA TRP A 87 3.29 -4.00 3.93
C TRP A 87 3.11 -2.48 4.01
N SER A 88 2.84 -1.88 5.17
CA SER A 88 2.78 -2.50 6.50
C SER A 88 1.60 -1.98 7.32
N PHE A 89 1.34 -2.62 8.46
CA PHE A 89 0.26 -2.18 9.35
C PHE A 89 0.59 -0.83 10.03
N LEU A 90 1.84 -0.64 10.45
CA LEU A 90 2.35 0.55 11.12
C LEU A 90 3.65 1.01 10.46
N ASP A 91 3.97 2.29 10.53
CA ASP A 91 5.34 2.73 10.20
C ASP A 91 6.35 2.00 11.10
N VAL A 92 7.38 1.43 10.48
CA VAL A 92 8.45 0.66 11.12
C VAL A 92 9.83 1.18 10.72
N PHE A 93 10.86 0.62 11.33
CA PHE A 93 12.24 0.86 10.89
C PHE A 93 12.51 0.05 9.61
N GLU A 94 12.70 0.74 8.49
CA GLU A 94 12.96 0.13 7.18
C GLU A 94 14.47 0.04 6.94
N PHE A 95 15.08 -1.08 7.32
CA PHE A 95 16.52 -1.37 7.32
C PHE A 95 17.42 -0.43 6.51
N LEU A 96 17.25 -0.39 5.18
CA LEU A 96 18.13 0.35 4.26
C LEU A 96 17.95 1.87 4.29
N VAL A 97 16.79 2.36 4.75
CA VAL A 97 16.38 3.77 4.69
C VAL A 97 15.99 4.33 6.07
N GLY A 98 16.03 3.51 7.12
CA GLY A 98 15.66 3.88 8.47
C GLY A 98 14.19 4.30 8.57
N TYR A 99 13.92 5.47 9.14
CA TYR A 99 12.57 6.04 9.22
C TYR A 99 12.23 7.00 8.08
N ARG A 100 13.07 7.04 7.04
CA ARG A 100 12.88 7.96 5.92
C ARG A 100 11.81 7.50 4.94
N LEU A 101 11.47 6.21 4.88
CA LEU A 101 10.33 5.76 4.08
C LEU A 101 9.29 5.19 5.03
N ARG A 102 8.03 5.48 4.73
CA ARG A 102 6.89 5.11 5.55
C ARG A 102 5.96 4.24 4.73
N PHE A 103 5.73 3.02 5.19
CA PHE A 103 4.86 2.04 4.53
C PHE A 103 3.55 1.81 5.28
N GLY A 104 3.44 2.33 6.52
CA GLY A 104 2.33 2.01 7.40
C GLY A 104 1.00 2.53 6.89
N LEU A 105 -0.03 1.68 6.93
CA LEU A 105 -1.42 2.13 6.91
C LEU A 105 -1.68 3.08 8.11
N CYS A 106 -1.11 2.74 9.27
CA CYS A 106 -1.09 3.59 10.44
C CYS A 106 0.26 4.29 10.55
N GLY A 107 0.26 5.62 10.55
CA GLY A 107 1.46 6.39 10.81
C GLY A 107 1.88 6.30 12.29
N VAL A 108 3.18 6.48 12.54
CA VAL A 108 3.74 6.53 13.90
C VAL A 108 4.55 7.80 14.07
N ASP A 109 4.23 8.59 15.09
CA ASP A 109 5.04 9.75 15.47
C ASP A 109 6.32 9.28 16.19
N MET A 110 7.43 9.29 15.46
CA MET A 110 8.74 8.89 15.98
C MET A 110 9.38 9.97 16.88
N GLY A 111 8.89 11.21 16.83
CA GLY A 111 9.31 12.32 17.69
C GLY A 111 8.62 12.31 19.06
N ASP A 112 7.40 11.77 19.13
CA ASP A 112 6.67 11.59 20.38
C ASP A 112 7.21 10.39 21.19
N ALA A 113 7.58 10.63 22.45
CA ALA A 113 8.04 9.60 23.38
C ALA A 113 7.03 8.46 23.57
N ALA A 114 5.73 8.75 23.44
CA ALA A 114 4.67 7.75 23.52
C ALA A 114 4.46 6.94 22.23
N ARG A 115 5.13 7.33 21.12
CA ARG A 115 4.96 6.72 19.78
C ARG A 115 3.49 6.67 19.36
N THR A 116 2.82 7.81 19.45
CA THR A 116 1.40 7.93 19.07
C THR A 116 1.18 7.47 17.63
N ARG A 117 0.10 6.74 17.42
CA ARG A 117 -0.31 6.21 16.10
C ARG A 117 -1.51 6.96 15.58
N TYR A 118 -1.57 7.14 14.26
CA TYR A 118 -2.66 7.83 13.58
C TYR A 118 -3.06 7.07 12.30
N LEU A 119 -4.32 7.20 11.91
CA LEU A 119 -4.87 6.51 10.74
C LEU A 119 -4.74 7.39 9.49
N ARG A 120 -4.07 6.86 8.46
CA ARG A 120 -4.00 7.49 7.14
C ARG A 120 -5.24 7.20 6.29
N SER A 121 -5.36 7.87 5.14
CA SER A 121 -6.45 7.66 4.18
C SER A 121 -6.46 6.22 3.65
N SER A 122 -5.29 5.63 3.38
CA SER A 122 -5.15 4.22 3.02
C SER A 122 -5.70 3.26 4.07
N ALA A 123 -5.48 3.50 5.37
CA ALA A 123 -6.05 2.65 6.43
C ALA A 123 -7.59 2.71 6.42
N ARG A 124 -8.14 3.91 6.26
CA ARG A 124 -9.59 4.12 6.23
C ARG A 124 -10.21 3.45 5.00
N TRP A 125 -9.59 3.64 3.82
CA TRP A 125 -10.02 2.98 2.60
C TRP A 125 -9.92 1.45 2.73
N TYR A 126 -8.77 0.92 3.19
CA TYR A 126 -8.54 -0.51 3.27
C TYR A 126 -9.50 -1.19 4.24
N SER A 127 -9.76 -0.57 5.39
CA SER A 127 -10.79 -1.05 6.33
C SER A 127 -12.19 -1.02 5.72
N GLY A 128 -12.52 0.00 4.94
CA GLY A 128 -13.82 0.10 4.25
C GLY A 128 -13.99 -0.97 3.16
N PHE A 129 -12.96 -1.16 2.34
CA PHE A 129 -12.91 -2.21 1.31
C PHE A 129 -13.05 -3.60 1.92
N LEU A 130 -12.28 -3.92 2.96
CA LEU A 130 -12.40 -5.20 3.68
C LEU A 130 -13.77 -5.37 4.36
N GLY A 131 -14.43 -4.27 4.72
CA GLY A 131 -15.81 -4.24 5.23
C GLY A 131 -16.90 -4.41 4.16
N GLY A 132 -16.52 -4.70 2.90
CA GLY A 132 -17.47 -4.87 1.78
C GLY A 132 -17.74 -3.60 0.99
N GLY A 133 -16.98 -2.52 1.23
CA GLY A 133 -17.01 -1.32 0.41
C GLY A 133 -16.49 -1.54 -1.01
N GLU A 134 -16.78 -0.58 -1.90
CA GLU A 134 -16.31 -0.62 -3.28
C GLU A 134 -14.78 -0.48 -3.35
N LEU A 135 -14.17 -1.12 -4.36
CA LEU A 135 -12.73 -0.99 -4.61
C LEU A 135 -12.34 0.47 -4.86
N ARG A 136 -13.11 1.16 -5.71
CA ARG A 136 -12.92 2.57 -6.06
C ARG A 136 -14.20 3.35 -5.72
N PRO A 137 -14.38 3.76 -4.45
CA PRO A 137 -15.57 4.51 -4.05
C PRO A 137 -15.58 5.87 -4.73
N ALA A 138 -16.78 6.40 -5.02
CA ALA A 138 -16.92 7.76 -5.55
C ALA A 138 -16.20 8.77 -4.63
N ALA A 139 -15.50 9.74 -5.25
CA ALA A 139 -14.73 10.74 -4.53
C ALA A 139 -15.57 11.36 -3.40
N ARG A 140 -14.98 11.45 -2.19
CA ARG A 140 -15.68 12.09 -1.07
C ARG A 140 -15.93 13.55 -1.43
N PRO A 141 -17.15 14.08 -1.25
CA PRO A 141 -17.37 15.51 -1.39
C PRO A 141 -16.42 16.24 -0.44
N GLN A 142 -15.62 17.14 -1.00
CA GLN A 142 -14.71 18.00 -0.25
C GLN A 142 -15.53 18.72 0.83
N LYS A 143 -15.09 18.65 2.09
CA LYS A 143 -15.75 19.41 3.17
C LYS A 143 -15.71 20.88 2.77
N SER A 144 -16.86 21.45 2.43
CA SER A 144 -16.99 22.89 2.26
C SER A 144 -16.73 23.52 3.62
N TYR A 145 -15.53 24.05 3.83
CA TYR A 145 -15.32 24.99 4.92
C TYR A 145 -16.11 26.24 4.53
N VAL A 146 -17.26 26.41 5.17
CA VAL A 146 -17.99 27.68 5.17
C VAL A 146 -17.10 28.66 5.93
N GLN A 147 -16.70 29.74 5.25
CA GLN A 147 -16.00 30.88 5.87
C GLN A 147 -16.86 31.54 6.94
#